data_AF-A0A9X0MCD1-F1
#
_entry.id   AF-A0A9X0MCD1-F1
#
_cell.length_a   1.000
_cell.length_b   1.000
_cell.length_c   1.000
_cell.angle_alpha   90.00
_cell.angle_beta   90.00
_cell.angle_gamma   90.00
#
_symmetry.space_group_name_H-M   'P 1'
#
loop_
_entity.id
_entity.type
_entity.pdbx_description
1 polymer ?
#
loop_
_entity_poly.entity_id
_entity_poly.type
_entity_poly.pdbx_seq_one_letter_code
_entity_poly.pdbx_strand_id
1 'polypeptide(L)'
;MLESLLLKLIVMQEAEYNTEQVFGKTKEEWEKEVSELSAEEQADILENNGTSVHSEYEDGGRWSNYETKVYRFWHNSESVYYQISKEVPATEMQDGGDFGNPEIEQVYPKEVTTTIYVGTPPDETEKKPKGGRK
;
A
#
# COMPACT_ATOMS: atom_id res chain seq x y z
N MET A 1 11.26 11.76 7.91
CA MET A 1 10.09 11.95 7.01
C MET A 1 8.86 11.26 7.57
N LEU A 2 8.93 9.96 7.90
CA LEU A 2 7.81 9.20 8.47
C LEU A 2 7.25 9.81 9.76
N GLU A 3 8.09 10.10 10.76
CA GLU A 3 7.67 10.72 12.03
C GLU A 3 6.89 12.03 11.82
N SER A 4 7.34 12.88 10.89
CA SER A 4 6.65 14.14 10.59
C SER A 4 5.29 13.95 9.92
N LEU A 5 5.14 12.86 9.15
CA LEU A 5 3.85 12.47 8.58
C LEU A 5 2.93 11.93 9.69
N LEU A 6 3.42 11.01 10.52
CA LEU A 6 2.67 10.45 11.65
C LEU A 6 2.18 11.55 12.60
N LEU A 7 3.06 12.49 12.96
CA LEU A 7 2.71 13.67 13.75
C LEU A 7 1.54 14.45 13.13
N LYS A 8 1.64 14.74 11.82
CA LYS A 8 0.58 15.44 11.10
C LYS A 8 -0.74 14.66 11.16
N LEU A 9 -0.71 13.35 10.91
CA LEU A 9 -1.90 12.51 10.88
C LEU A 9 -2.58 12.45 12.25
N ILE A 10 -1.82 12.24 13.33
CA ILE A 10 -2.34 12.20 14.70
C ILE A 10 -2.96 13.54 15.09
N VAL A 11 -2.25 14.65 14.85
CA VAL A 11 -2.77 15.98 15.18
C VAL A 11 -4.03 16.29 14.37
N MET A 12 -4.09 15.87 13.10
CA MET A 12 -5.30 16.03 12.28
C MET A 12 -6.48 15.21 12.83
N GLN A 13 -6.25 13.97 13.24
CA GLN A 13 -7.27 13.11 13.83
C GLN A 13 -7.81 13.69 15.14
N GLU A 14 -6.92 14.14 16.03
CA GLU A 14 -7.31 14.77 17.30
C GLU A 14 -8.02 16.11 17.08
N ALA A 15 -7.63 16.89 16.06
CA ALA A 15 -8.33 18.11 15.71
C ALA A 15 -9.74 17.86 15.17
N GLU A 16 -10.00 16.70 14.55
CA GLU A 16 -11.32 16.33 14.04
C GLU A 16 -12.26 15.87 15.14
N TYR A 17 -11.77 15.09 16.11
CA TYR A 17 -12.62 14.41 17.11
C TYR A 17 -12.48 14.94 18.54
N ASN A 18 -11.41 15.67 18.88
CA ASN A 18 -11.09 16.06 20.25
C ASN A 18 -10.30 17.38 20.32
N THR A 19 -10.91 18.46 19.84
CA THR A 19 -10.28 19.77 19.73
C THR A 19 -9.68 20.31 21.04
N GLU A 20 -10.23 19.93 22.20
CA GLU A 20 -9.72 20.36 23.51
C GLU A 20 -8.33 19.79 23.81
N GLN A 21 -8.04 18.56 23.41
CA GLN A 21 -6.72 17.95 23.61
C GLN A 21 -5.64 18.56 22.71
N VAL A 22 -6.01 19.02 21.51
CA VAL A 22 -5.07 19.65 20.58
C VAL A 22 -4.44 20.91 21.15
N PHE A 23 -5.23 21.74 21.82
CA PHE A 23 -4.74 22.99 22.42
C PHE A 23 -4.10 22.78 23.81
N GLY A 24 -4.26 21.60 24.40
CA GLY A 24 -3.73 21.26 25.72
C GLY A 24 -2.28 20.74 25.71
N LYS A 25 -1.77 20.29 24.55
CA LYS A 25 -0.44 19.69 24.41
C LYS A 25 0.54 20.62 23.66
N THR A 26 1.81 20.59 24.05
CA THR A 26 2.89 21.25 23.32
C THR A 26 3.37 20.41 22.13
N LYS A 27 4.16 21.03 21.25
CA LYS A 27 4.74 20.34 20.09
C LYS A 27 5.65 19.17 20.52
N GLU A 28 6.43 19.37 21.58
CA GLU A 28 7.36 18.38 22.11
C GLU A 28 6.63 17.17 22.70
N GLU A 29 5.45 17.37 23.29
CA GLU A 29 4.61 16.29 23.81
C GLU A 29 4.06 15.42 22.67
N TRP A 30 3.60 16.04 21.59
CA TRP A 30 3.17 15.30 20.40
C TRP A 30 4.32 14.53 19.73
N GLU A 31 5.50 15.15 19.60
CA GLU A 31 6.68 14.49 19.02
C GLU A 31 7.10 13.28 19.86
N LYS A 32 6.99 13.39 21.19
CA LYS A 32 7.25 12.27 22.09
C LYS A 32 6.26 11.13 21.88
N GLU A 33 4.96 11.41 21.81
CA GLU A 33 3.94 10.38 21.55
C GLU A 33 4.20 9.64 20.24
N VAL A 34 4.54 10.38 19.17
CA VAL A 34 4.90 9.78 17.88
C VAL A 34 6.13 8.86 18.00
N SER A 35 7.13 9.25 18.77
CA SER A 35 8.36 8.46 18.95
C SER A 35 8.16 7.18 19.78
N GLU A 36 7.09 7.12 20.58
CA GLU A 36 6.76 6.00 21.44
C GLU A 36 5.81 4.99 20.76
N LEU A 37 5.33 5.28 19.54
CA LEU A 37 4.47 4.38 18.77
C LEU A 37 5.19 3.09 18.39
N SER A 38 4.52 1.97 18.65
CA SER A 38 4.89 0.66 18.11
C SER A 38 4.75 0.61 16.58
N ALA A 39 5.42 -0.34 15.94
CA ALA A 39 5.30 -0.54 14.49
C ALA A 39 3.84 -0.83 14.07
N GLU A 40 3.09 -1.56 14.90
CA GLU A 40 1.66 -1.83 14.69
C GLU A 40 0.84 -0.54 14.71
N GLU A 41 0.99 0.30 15.72
CA GLU A 41 0.28 1.58 15.80
C GLU A 41 0.64 2.51 14.64
N GLN A 42 1.92 2.56 14.25
CA GLN A 42 2.36 3.32 13.08
C GLN A 42 1.69 2.80 11.80
N ALA A 43 1.65 1.48 11.62
CA ALA A 43 1.00 0.87 10.47
C ALA A 43 -0.49 1.21 10.45
N ASP A 44 -1.21 1.02 11.55
CA ASP A 44 -2.63 1.33 11.66
C ASP A 44 -2.96 2.78 11.32
N ILE A 45 -2.16 3.74 11.82
CA ILE A 45 -2.32 5.16 11.49
C ILE A 45 -2.18 5.38 9.98
N LEU A 46 -1.17 4.77 9.36
CA LEU A 46 -0.94 4.89 7.92
C LEU A 46 -2.06 4.21 7.10
N GLU A 47 -2.52 3.01 7.49
CA GLU A 47 -3.60 2.29 6.79
C GLU A 47 -4.92 3.07 6.84
N ASN A 48 -5.25 3.69 7.98
CA ASN A 48 -6.50 4.41 8.17
C ASN A 48 -6.55 5.77 7.47
N ASN A 49 -5.40 6.42 7.28
CA ASN A 49 -5.33 7.77 6.69
C ASN A 49 -4.84 7.79 5.24
N GLY A 50 -4.20 6.72 4.78
CA GLY A 50 -3.58 6.63 3.47
C GLY A 50 -4.55 6.23 2.37
N THR A 51 -4.32 6.72 1.15
CA THR A 51 -4.98 6.15 -0.03
C THR A 51 -4.21 4.92 -0.50
N SER A 52 -4.78 3.73 -0.43
CA SER A 52 -4.16 2.53 -1.00
C SER A 52 -4.01 2.67 -2.53
N VAL A 53 -2.80 2.47 -3.04
CA VAL A 53 -2.46 2.58 -4.47
C VAL A 53 -1.92 1.28 -5.05
N HIS A 54 -1.48 0.36 -4.20
CA HIS A 54 -1.01 -0.96 -4.59
C HIS A 54 -1.21 -1.94 -3.45
N SER A 55 -1.47 -3.20 -3.80
CA SER A 55 -1.53 -4.32 -2.88
C SER A 55 -0.99 -5.55 -3.58
N GLU A 56 -0.05 -6.21 -2.94
CA GLU A 56 0.50 -7.48 -3.36
C GLU A 56 0.36 -8.48 -2.22
N TYR A 57 0.09 -9.71 -2.60
CA TYR A 57 -0.02 -10.83 -1.69
C TYR A 57 0.99 -11.88 -2.12
N GLU A 58 1.88 -12.23 -1.21
CA GLU A 58 2.86 -13.27 -1.42
C GLU A 58 2.48 -14.49 -0.58
N ASP A 59 2.30 -15.62 -1.27
CA ASP A 59 2.13 -16.91 -0.62
C ASP A 59 3.41 -17.20 0.16
N GLY A 60 3.28 -17.25 1.48
CA GLY A 60 4.38 -17.48 2.39
C GLY A 60 4.55 -18.97 2.70
N GLY A 61 4.76 -19.26 3.99
CA GLY A 61 4.97 -20.61 4.47
C GLY A 61 3.65 -21.35 4.76
N ARG A 62 3.77 -22.51 5.42
CA ARG A 62 2.62 -23.30 5.89
C ARG A 62 1.73 -22.55 6.91
N TRP A 63 2.21 -21.47 7.51
CA TRP A 63 1.63 -20.84 8.70
C TRP A 63 1.27 -19.36 8.51
N SER A 64 2.02 -18.63 7.70
CA SER A 64 1.79 -17.21 7.41
C SER A 64 2.01 -16.93 5.93
N ASN A 65 1.28 -15.94 5.44
CA ASN A 65 1.52 -15.28 4.15
C ASN A 65 2.03 -13.86 4.40
N TYR A 66 2.54 -13.21 3.37
CA TYR A 66 2.96 -11.82 3.46
C TYR A 66 2.00 -10.96 2.64
N GLU A 67 1.44 -9.94 3.30
CA GLU A 67 0.66 -8.91 2.63
C GLU A 67 1.49 -7.63 2.59
N THR A 68 1.66 -7.09 1.38
CA THR A 68 2.34 -5.82 1.15
C THR A 68 1.35 -4.81 0.55
N LYS A 69 1.13 -3.70 1.23
CA LYS A 69 0.26 -2.61 0.77
C LYS A 69 1.04 -1.31 0.66
N VAL A 70 0.81 -0.56 -0.40
CA VAL A 70 1.40 0.77 -0.59
C VAL A 70 0.31 1.83 -0.48
N TYR A 71 0.58 2.82 0.36
CA TYR A 71 -0.30 3.95 0.63
C TYR A 71 0.33 5.25 0.16
N ARG A 72 -0.49 6.12 -0.43
CA ARG A 72 -0.11 7.47 -0.87
C ARG A 72 -0.66 8.51 0.10
N PHE A 73 0.19 9.48 0.46
CA PHE A 73 -0.14 10.62 1.31
C PHE A 73 0.27 11.94 0.65
N TRP A 74 -0.46 13.01 0.96
CA TRP A 74 -0.04 14.38 0.64
C TRP A 74 0.64 15.02 1.85
N HIS A 75 1.94 15.26 1.77
CA HIS A 75 2.75 15.78 2.87
C HIS A 75 3.81 16.74 2.37
N ASN A 76 4.08 17.83 3.09
CA ASN A 76 5.07 18.84 2.70
C ASN A 76 4.99 19.33 1.23
N SER A 77 3.78 19.45 0.70
CA SER A 77 3.50 19.85 -0.70
C SER A 77 3.92 18.85 -1.78
N GLU A 78 4.15 17.59 -1.41
CA GLU A 78 4.47 16.50 -2.32
C GLU A 78 3.65 15.23 -2.00
N SER A 79 3.60 14.31 -2.97
CA SER A 79 3.05 12.98 -2.74
C SER A 79 4.15 12.05 -2.22
N VAL A 80 3.97 11.52 -1.02
CA VAL A 80 4.86 10.51 -0.42
C VAL A 80 4.16 9.16 -0.40
N TYR A 81 4.95 8.09 -0.51
CA TYR A 81 4.44 6.72 -0.55
C TYR A 81 5.12 5.89 0.52
N TYR A 82 4.33 5.13 1.26
CA TYR A 82 4.80 4.20 2.27
C TYR A 82 4.26 2.81 1.98
N GLN A 83 5.17 1.84 2.00
CA GLN A 83 4.87 0.42 1.94
C GLN A 83 4.76 -0.11 3.36
N ILE A 84 3.73 -0.91 3.60
CA ILE A 84 3.55 -1.67 4.83
C ILE A 84 3.52 -3.14 4.44
N SER A 85 4.47 -3.90 4.98
CA SER A 85 4.58 -5.34 4.78
C SER A 85 4.31 -6.03 6.12
N LYS A 86 3.30 -6.90 6.17
CA LYS A 86 2.92 -7.60 7.40
C LYS A 86 2.66 -9.08 7.14
N GLU A 87 2.99 -9.90 8.13
CA GLU A 87 2.60 -11.30 8.12
C GLU A 87 1.11 -11.43 8.44
N VAL A 88 0.41 -12.19 7.62
CA VAL A 88 -1.02 -12.46 7.77
C VAL A 88 -1.26 -13.97 7.89
N PRO A 89 -2.30 -14.40 8.63
CA PRO A 89 -2.60 -15.82 8.76
C PRO A 89 -2.83 -16.46 7.39
N ALA A 90 -2.28 -17.66 7.19
CA ALA A 90 -2.51 -18.39 5.95
C ALA A 90 -3.96 -18.87 5.81
N THR A 91 -4.69 -18.98 6.92
CA THR A 91 -6.10 -19.38 6.97
C THR A 91 -6.84 -18.64 8.09
N GLU A 92 -8.15 -18.41 7.95
CA GLU A 92 -9.00 -17.75 8.97
C GLU A 92 -8.97 -18.44 10.35
N MET A 93 -8.62 -19.74 10.40
CA MET A 93 -8.51 -20.49 11.66
C MET A 93 -7.22 -20.21 12.46
N GLN A 94 -6.34 -19.36 11.93
CA GLN A 94 -5.05 -18.98 12.53
C GLN A 94 -5.05 -17.50 12.99
N ASP A 95 -6.22 -16.87 13.01
CA ASP A 95 -6.39 -15.51 13.50
C ASP A 95 -5.99 -15.43 15.00
N GLY A 96 -5.16 -14.45 15.36
CA GLY A 96 -4.54 -14.33 16.68
C GLY A 96 -3.22 -15.09 16.89
N GLY A 97 -2.55 -15.53 15.81
CA GLY A 97 -1.18 -16.04 15.86
C GLY A 97 -0.13 -14.96 16.22
N ASP A 98 1.04 -15.39 16.66
CA ASP A 98 2.21 -14.53 16.87
C ASP A 98 2.85 -14.23 15.51
N PHE A 99 2.44 -13.10 14.91
CA PHE A 99 2.95 -12.62 13.63
C PHE A 99 4.03 -11.56 13.88
N GLY A 100 5.00 -11.47 12.98
CA GLY A 100 6.03 -10.44 13.06
C GLY A 100 5.44 -9.03 13.00
N ASN A 101 6.10 -8.09 13.70
CA ASN A 101 5.77 -6.67 13.60
C ASN A 101 5.78 -6.22 12.12
N PRO A 102 4.87 -5.32 11.71
CA PRO A 102 4.84 -4.80 10.35
C PRO A 102 6.13 -4.03 10.05
N GLU A 103 6.63 -4.22 8.84
CA GLU A 103 7.75 -3.48 8.28
C GLU A 103 7.21 -2.28 7.49
N ILE A 104 7.73 -1.09 7.76
CA ILE A 104 7.28 0.17 7.15
C ILE A 104 8.46 0.80 6.42
N GLU A 105 8.32 0.95 5.11
CA GLU A 105 9.36 1.54 4.26
C GLU A 105 8.82 2.68 3.40
N GLN A 106 9.61 3.73 3.20
CA GLN A 106 9.29 4.76 2.23
C GLN A 106 9.66 4.26 0.82
N VAL A 107 8.69 4.25 -0.09
CA VAL A 107 8.87 3.80 -1.46
C VAL A 107 8.64 4.94 -2.46
N TYR A 108 9.13 4.75 -3.69
CA TYR A 108 8.99 5.72 -4.77
C TYR A 108 8.41 5.04 -6.00
N PRO A 109 7.44 5.67 -6.69
CA PRO A 109 6.85 5.11 -7.89
C PRO A 109 7.92 4.95 -8.99
N LYS A 110 7.96 3.78 -9.62
CA LYS A 110 8.80 3.51 -10.79
C LYS A 110 7.97 3.67 -12.05
N GLU A 111 8.50 4.39 -13.05
CA GLU A 111 7.89 4.46 -14.38
C GLU A 111 8.12 3.14 -15.12
N VAL A 112 7.05 2.51 -15.63
CA VAL A 112 7.12 1.24 -16.36
C VAL A 112 6.56 1.43 -17.76
N THR A 113 7.36 1.11 -18.78
CA THR A 113 6.94 1.13 -20.19
C THR A 113 6.58 -0.29 -20.63
N THR A 114 5.31 -0.53 -20.96
CA THR A 114 4.84 -1.83 -21.46
C THR A 114 4.67 -1.78 -22.98
N THR A 115 5.37 -2.66 -23.71
CA THR A 115 5.16 -2.84 -25.16
C THR A 115 4.22 -4.02 -25.40
N ILE A 116 3.02 -3.75 -25.95
CA ILE A 116 2.04 -4.78 -26.28
C ILE A 116 2.15 -5.13 -27.76
N TYR A 117 2.52 -6.38 -28.07
CA TYR A 117 2.52 -6.89 -29.44
C TYR A 117 1.13 -7.40 -29.80
N VAL A 118 0.48 -6.77 -30.79
CA VAL A 118 -0.81 -7.22 -31.31
C VAL A 118 -0.56 -8.11 -32.53
N GLY A 119 -0.91 -9.39 -32.45
CA GLY A 119 -0.85 -10.30 -33.59
C GLY A 119 -2.00 -10.02 -34.54
N THR A 120 -1.71 -9.70 -35.80
CA THR A 120 -2.73 -9.64 -36.84
C THR A 120 -3.27 -11.05 -37.09
N PRO A 121 -4.59 -11.29 -37.02
CA PRO A 121 -5.15 -12.57 -37.42
C PRO A 121 -4.81 -12.87 -38.89
N PRO A 122 -4.56 -14.13 -39.28
CA PRO A 122 -4.23 -14.47 -40.66
C PRO A 122 -5.38 -14.11 -41.59
N ASP A 123 -5.06 -13.38 -42.67
CA ASP A 123 -6.00 -13.00 -43.73
C ASP A 123 -6.58 -14.27 -44.40
N GLU A 124 -7.90 -14.47 -44.32
CA GLU A 124 -8.62 -15.54 -45.03
C GLU A 124 -8.75 -15.27 -46.55
N THR A 125 -7.66 -14.92 -47.22
CA THR A 125 -7.68 -14.61 -48.67
C THR A 125 -6.77 -15.51 -49.50
N GLU A 126 -6.93 -16.82 -49.39
CA GLU A 126 -6.58 -17.74 -50.48
C GLU A 126 -7.76 -18.66 -50.86
N LYS A 127 -8.81 -18.08 -51.43
CA LYS A 127 -9.74 -18.85 -52.27
C LYS A 127 -9.08 -19.10 -53.63
N LYS A 128 -8.36 -20.22 -53.76
CA LYS A 128 -7.90 -20.73 -55.06
C LYS A 128 -9.07 -20.86 -56.04
N PRO A 129 -8.93 -20.45 -57.31
CA PRO A 129 -9.99 -20.63 -58.30
C PRO A 129 -10.16 -22.13 -58.60
N LYS A 130 -11.40 -22.63 -58.47
CA LYS A 130 -11.76 -23.98 -58.94
C LYS A 130 -11.61 -24.02 -60.46
N GLY A 131 -10.62 -24.77 -60.93
CA GLY A 131 -10.40 -25.04 -62.36
C GLY A 131 -11.65 -25.67 -62.99
N GLY A 132 -12.23 -24.98 -63.97
CA GLY A 132 -13.27 -25.54 -64.84
C GLY A 132 -12.64 -26.54 -65.81
N ARG A 133 -13.12 -27.79 -65.78
CA ARG A 133 -12.87 -28.78 -66.84
C ARG A 133 -13.62 -28.35 -68.11
N LYS A 134 -12.94 -28.32 -69.24
CA LYS A 134 -13.53 -28.52 -70.57
C LYS A 134 -13.23 -29.93 -71.02
#